data_AF-A0A1K1T1N8-F1
#
_entry.id   AF-A0A1K1T1N8-F1
#
_cell.length_a   1.000
_cell.length_b   1.000
_cell.length_c   1.000
_cell.angle_alpha   90.00
_cell.angle_beta   90.00
_cell.angle_gamma   90.00
#
_symmetry.space_group_name_H-M   'P 1'
#
loop_
_entity.id
_entity.type
_entity.pdbx_description
1 polymer ?
#
loop_
_entity_poly.entity_id
_entity_poly.type
_entity_poly.pdbx_seq_one_letter_code
_entity_poly.pdbx_strand_id
1 'polypeptide(L)'
;MMLKKLIEQNNNEKIVMAVFTMLFLAFGLWMGNQRANRLYEDGYWTNGVIVERSTDYKGRLAFNYEFYVNGKKYDNQASGMGIRPEMYREFIGKSLPVVYNSKDPSESDMLLRPIDFSSHGRELPDSLFWILSCVEE
;
A
#
# COMPACT_ATOMS: atom_id res chain seq x y z
N MET A 1 50.53 24.52 -7.95
CA MET A 1 49.60 24.16 -9.05
C MET A 1 48.93 22.80 -8.83
N MET A 2 49.65 21.74 -8.43
CA MET A 2 49.06 20.41 -8.19
C MET A 2 47.99 20.35 -7.08
N LEU A 3 48.16 21.09 -5.97
CA LEU A 3 47.19 21.10 -4.85
C LEU A 3 45.79 21.59 -5.27
N LYS A 4 45.72 22.61 -6.14
CA LYS A 4 44.43 23.14 -6.64
C LYS A 4 43.68 22.09 -7.47
N LYS A 5 44.39 21.35 -8.34
CA LYS A 5 43.81 20.28 -9.15
C LYS A 5 43.27 19.13 -8.29
N LEU A 6 43.96 18.77 -7.21
CA LEU A 6 43.50 17.73 -6.28
C LEU A 6 42.24 18.16 -5.50
N ILE A 7 42.20 19.41 -5.03
CA ILE A 7 41.02 19.96 -4.34
C ILE A 7 39.81 20.01 -5.30
N GLU A 8 40.04 20.45 -6.54
CA GLU A 8 39.00 20.54 -7.58
C GLU A 8 38.47 19.15 -7.97
N GLN A 9 39.34 18.16 -8.13
CA GLN A 9 38.94 16.78 -8.41
C GLN A 9 38.09 16.19 -7.28
N ASN A 10 38.52 16.35 -6.02
CA ASN A 10 37.76 15.88 -4.85
C ASN A 10 36.38 16.56 -4.75
N ASN A 11 36.30 17.85 -5.08
CA ASN A 11 35.02 18.56 -5.11
C ASN A 11 34.09 18.04 -6.21
N ASN A 12 34.63 17.75 -7.40
CA ASN A 12 33.85 17.19 -8.51
C ASN A 12 33.33 15.78 -8.17
N GLU A 13 34.15 14.93 -7.55
CA GLU A 13 33.73 13.59 -7.11
C GLU A 13 32.58 13.66 -6.09
N LYS A 14 32.63 14.59 -5.13
CA LYS A 14 31.55 14.83 -4.17
C LYS A 14 30.27 15.31 -4.84
N ILE A 15 30.37 16.22 -5.81
CA ILE A 15 29.21 16.70 -6.57
C ILE A 15 28.57 15.55 -7.34
N VAL A 16 29.38 14.73 -8.03
CA VAL A 16 28.88 13.57 -8.77
C VAL A 16 28.17 12.59 -7.82
N MET A 17 28.76 12.27 -6.68
CA MET A 17 28.14 11.38 -5.68
C MET A 17 26.81 11.94 -5.14
N ALA A 18 26.74 13.25 -4.86
CA ALA A 18 25.51 13.89 -4.41
C ALA A 18 24.41 13.83 -5.48
N VAL A 19 24.75 14.07 -6.75
CA VAL A 19 23.80 13.97 -7.87
C VAL A 19 23.27 12.54 -8.03
N PHE A 20 24.14 11.52 -8.00
CA PHE A 20 23.69 10.12 -8.04
C PHE A 20 22.79 9.76 -6.87
N THR A 21 23.11 10.23 -5.67
CA THR A 21 22.28 9.98 -4.48
C THR A 21 20.90 10.61 -4.62
N MET A 22 20.82 11.86 -5.11
CA MET A 22 19.54 12.53 -5.37
C MET A 22 18.73 11.83 -6.46
N LEU A 23 19.37 11.39 -7.55
CA LEU A 23 18.69 10.63 -8.61
C LEU A 23 18.14 9.29 -8.09
N PHE A 24 18.90 8.58 -7.26
CA PHE A 24 18.46 7.32 -6.66
C PHE A 24 17.24 7.52 -5.73
N LEU A 25 17.27 8.56 -4.90
CA LEU A 25 16.14 8.92 -4.03
C LEU A 25 14.90 9.32 -4.85
N ALA A 26 15.07 10.15 -5.88
CA ALA A 26 13.98 10.56 -6.75
C ALA A 26 13.36 9.35 -7.49
N PHE A 27 14.19 8.43 -7.97
CA PHE A 27 13.75 7.20 -8.63
C PHE A 27 12.97 6.29 -7.68
N GLY A 28 13.45 6.12 -6.44
CA GLY A 28 12.76 5.34 -5.42
C GLY A 28 11.38 5.91 -5.08
N LEU A 29 11.27 7.23 -4.91
CA LEU A 29 9.99 7.91 -4.67
C LEU A 29 9.03 7.77 -5.86
N TRP A 30 9.53 7.92 -7.09
CA TRP A 30 8.73 7.77 -8.30
C TRP A 30 8.15 6.34 -8.44
N MET A 31 8.96 5.31 -8.18
CA MET A 31 8.49 3.91 -8.22
C MET A 31 7.43 3.63 -7.15
N GLY A 32 7.58 4.21 -5.95
CA GLY A 32 6.59 4.07 -4.88
C GLY A 32 5.22 4.65 -5.28
N ASN A 33 5.20 5.84 -5.88
CA ASN A 33 3.97 6.51 -6.27
C ASN A 33 3.24 5.81 -7.44
N GLN A 34 4.00 5.19 -8.34
CA GLN A 34 3.46 4.43 -9.47
C GLN A 34 2.54 3.28 -9.03
N ARG A 35 2.85 2.59 -7.92
CA ARG A 35 2.02 1.48 -7.43
C ARG A 35 0.62 1.95 -7.01
N ALA A 36 0.54 3.04 -6.26
CA ALA A 36 -0.73 3.60 -5.81
C ALA A 36 -1.59 4.06 -7.01
N ASN A 37 -0.97 4.75 -7.98
CA ASN A 37 -1.67 5.22 -9.16
C ASN A 37 -2.20 4.07 -10.03
N ARG A 38 -1.46 2.96 -10.16
CA ARG A 38 -1.91 1.78 -10.93
C ARG A 38 -3.20 1.17 -10.37
N LEU A 39 -3.33 1.07 -9.05
CA LEU A 39 -4.55 0.55 -8.41
C LEU A 39 -5.73 1.52 -8.56
N TYR A 40 -5.45 2.83 -8.57
CA TYR A 40 -6.49 3.84 -8.73
C TYR A 40 -7.07 3.89 -10.14
N GLU A 41 -6.21 3.94 -11.17
CA GLU A 41 -6.64 4.14 -12.56
C GLU A 41 -7.12 2.84 -13.23
N ASP A 42 -6.44 1.72 -12.98
CA ASP A 42 -6.66 0.44 -13.67
C ASP A 42 -7.13 -0.68 -12.73
N GLY A 43 -7.60 -0.33 -11.53
CA GLY A 43 -8.00 -1.28 -10.49
C GLY A 43 -9.25 -2.10 -10.83
N TYR A 44 -9.14 -3.41 -10.71
CA TYR A 44 -10.26 -4.35 -10.83
C TYR A 44 -10.75 -4.75 -9.45
N TRP A 45 -12.04 -5.04 -9.33
CA TRP A 45 -12.69 -5.34 -8.06
C TRP A 45 -12.96 -6.83 -7.92
N THR A 46 -12.74 -7.33 -6.71
CA THR A 46 -13.15 -8.66 -6.28
C THR A 46 -13.47 -8.62 -4.79
N ASN A 47 -13.80 -9.77 -4.22
CA ASN A 47 -13.96 -9.92 -2.79
C ASN A 47 -12.78 -10.74 -2.23
N GLY A 48 -12.22 -10.28 -1.12
CA GLY A 48 -11.22 -11.00 -0.35
C GLY A 48 -11.72 -11.30 1.05
N VAL A 49 -11.22 -12.38 1.64
CA VAL A 49 -11.56 -12.82 2.99
C VAL A 49 -10.39 -12.55 3.91
N ILE A 50 -10.64 -11.87 5.03
CA ILE A 50 -9.62 -11.71 6.07
C ILE A 50 -9.41 -13.06 6.77
N VAL A 51 -8.19 -13.59 6.69
CA VAL A 51 -7.83 -14.91 7.21
C VAL A 51 -7.39 -14.82 8.65
N GLU A 52 -6.51 -13.86 8.95
CA GLU A 52 -5.91 -13.73 10.28
C GLU A 52 -5.46 -12.30 10.57
N ARG A 53 -5.29 -12.03 11.87
CA ARG A 53 -4.61 -10.84 12.35
C ARG A 53 -3.11 -10.99 12.15
N SER A 54 -2.48 -9.91 11.72
CA SER A 54 -1.04 -9.77 11.64
C SER A 54 -0.60 -8.41 12.21
N THR A 55 0.70 -8.14 12.10
CA THR A 55 1.32 -6.89 12.51
C THR A 55 2.22 -6.43 11.38
N ASP A 56 2.13 -5.16 11.01
CA ASP A 56 3.02 -4.60 9.98
C ASP A 56 4.45 -4.39 10.51
N TYR A 57 5.37 -3.95 9.64
CA TYR A 57 6.76 -3.67 10.02
C TYR A 57 6.91 -2.53 11.04
N LYS A 58 5.85 -1.75 11.30
CA LYS A 58 5.81 -0.66 12.29
C LYS A 58 5.12 -1.08 13.60
N GLY A 59 4.76 -2.35 13.77
CA GLY A 59 4.07 -2.81 14.97
C GLY A 59 2.57 -2.49 14.99
N ARG A 60 1.99 -2.03 13.87
CA ARG A 60 0.57 -1.64 13.79
C ARG A 60 -0.29 -2.84 13.44
N LEU A 61 -1.57 -2.76 13.80
CA LEU A 61 -2.55 -3.77 13.43
C LEU A 61 -2.62 -3.91 11.90
N ALA A 62 -2.49 -5.15 11.44
CA ALA A 62 -2.66 -5.55 10.05
C ALA A 62 -3.54 -6.80 9.95
N PHE A 63 -4.04 -7.06 8.76
CA PHE A 63 -4.79 -8.27 8.43
C PHE A 63 -4.17 -8.94 7.22
N ASN A 64 -3.96 -10.25 7.33
CA ASN A 64 -3.68 -11.06 6.16
C ASN A 64 -5.02 -11.46 5.54
N TYR A 65 -5.14 -11.29 4.24
CA TYR A 65 -6.35 -11.63 3.49
C TYR A 65 -6.00 -12.44 2.26
N GLU A 66 -6.98 -13.24 1.82
CA GLU A 66 -6.89 -14.03 0.60
C GLU A 66 -8.01 -13.69 -0.36
N PHE A 67 -7.75 -13.77 -1.65
CA PHE A 67 -8.74 -13.54 -2.70
C PHE A 67 -8.41 -14.37 -3.94
N TYR A 68 -9.36 -14.46 -4.86
CA TYR A 68 -9.24 -15.26 -6.06
C TYR A 68 -9.41 -14.42 -7.32
N VAL A 69 -8.53 -14.65 -8.29
CA VAL A 69 -8.61 -14.08 -9.65
C VAL A 69 -8.42 -15.24 -10.63
N ASN A 70 -9.42 -15.48 -11.48
CA ASN A 70 -9.41 -16.58 -12.46
C ASN A 70 -9.10 -17.96 -11.83
N GLY A 71 -9.65 -18.23 -10.65
CA GLY A 71 -9.45 -19.50 -9.92
C GLY A 71 -8.09 -19.63 -9.23
N LYS A 72 -7.17 -18.68 -9.40
CA LYS A 72 -5.89 -18.63 -8.69
C LYS A 72 -6.02 -17.82 -7.40
N LYS A 73 -5.50 -18.37 -6.30
CA LYS A 73 -5.46 -17.74 -4.99
C LYS A 73 -4.30 -16.75 -4.88
N TYR A 74 -4.55 -15.62 -4.22
CA TYR A 74 -3.57 -14.60 -3.89
C TYR A 74 -3.71 -14.26 -2.41
N ASP A 75 -2.58 -14.12 -1.74
CA ASP A 75 -2.49 -13.75 -0.33
C ASP A 75 -1.78 -12.40 -0.22
N ASN A 76 -2.33 -11.49 0.59
CA ASN A 76 -1.73 -10.17 0.79
C ASN A 76 -2.06 -9.63 2.20
N GLN A 77 -1.52 -8.46 2.55
CA GLN A 77 -1.68 -7.84 3.86
C GLN A 77 -2.23 -6.42 3.72
N ALA A 78 -3.29 -6.12 4.48
CA ALA A 78 -3.80 -4.78 4.67
C ALA A 78 -3.27 -4.24 6.00
N SER A 79 -2.72 -3.02 6.00
CA SER A 79 -2.12 -2.40 7.19
C SER A 79 -2.56 -0.94 7.32
N GLY A 80 -2.43 -0.36 8.52
CA GLY A 80 -2.75 1.06 8.72
C GLY A 80 -4.24 1.39 8.60
N MET A 81 -5.11 0.41 8.87
CA MET A 81 -6.56 0.51 8.64
C MET A 81 -7.32 1.36 9.67
N GLY A 82 -6.65 1.90 10.69
CA GLY A 82 -7.30 2.74 11.73
C GLY A 82 -8.39 1.98 12.50
N ILE A 83 -8.25 0.67 12.66
CA ILE A 83 -9.24 -0.15 13.35
C ILE A 83 -8.92 -0.18 14.83
N ARG A 84 -9.94 0.03 15.65
CA ARG A 84 -9.80 -0.05 17.11
C ARG A 84 -9.24 -1.42 17.50
N PRO A 85 -8.16 -1.49 18.30
CA PRO A 85 -7.48 -2.74 18.61
C PRO A 85 -8.36 -3.83 19.23
N GLU A 86 -9.48 -3.48 19.85
CA GLU A 86 -10.46 -4.39 20.44
C GLU A 86 -11.43 -5.02 19.41
N MET A 87 -11.65 -4.37 18.27
CA MET A 87 -12.64 -4.76 17.26
C MET A 87 -12.10 -5.73 16.21
N TYR A 88 -10.78 -6.02 16.21
CA TYR A 88 -10.14 -6.79 15.14
C TYR A 88 -10.77 -8.18 14.91
N ARG A 89 -11.32 -8.79 15.96
CA ARG A 89 -11.91 -10.13 15.87
C ARG A 89 -13.15 -10.17 14.99
N GLU A 90 -13.87 -9.06 14.89
CA GLU A 90 -15.08 -8.95 14.09
C GLU A 90 -14.81 -9.00 12.58
N PHE A 91 -13.55 -8.73 12.20
CA PHE A 91 -13.10 -8.74 10.81
C PHE A 91 -12.65 -10.12 10.33
N ILE A 92 -12.24 -11.03 11.22
CA ILE A 92 -11.75 -12.35 10.83
C ILE A 92 -12.87 -13.17 10.18
N GLY A 93 -12.61 -13.70 8.99
CA GLY A 93 -13.58 -14.43 8.17
C GLY A 93 -14.56 -13.55 7.41
N LYS A 94 -14.47 -12.21 7.52
CA LYS A 94 -15.32 -11.30 6.73
C LYS A 94 -14.80 -11.17 5.32
N SER A 95 -15.73 -11.14 4.38
CA SER A 95 -15.49 -10.80 2.99
C SER A 95 -15.57 -9.28 2.82
N LEU A 96 -14.50 -8.67 2.31
CA LEU A 96 -14.41 -7.24 2.02
C LEU A 96 -13.99 -7.02 0.56
N PRO A 97 -14.34 -5.86 -0.03
CA PRO A 97 -13.88 -5.51 -1.36
C PRO A 97 -12.36 -5.40 -1.42
N VAL A 98 -11.79 -5.96 -2.48
CA VAL A 98 -10.37 -5.88 -2.81
C VAL A 98 -10.25 -5.26 -4.18
N VAL A 99 -9.41 -4.24 -4.30
CA VAL A 99 -8.95 -3.71 -5.58
C VAL A 99 -7.61 -4.34 -5.93
N TYR A 100 -7.44 -4.77 -7.18
CA TYR A 100 -6.20 -5.39 -7.65
C TYR A 100 -5.83 -4.94 -9.05
N ASN A 101 -4.55 -5.00 -9.38
CA ASN A 101 -4.05 -4.75 -10.72
C ASN A 101 -4.28 -5.99 -11.60
N SER A 102 -5.02 -5.87 -12.70
CA SER A 102 -5.30 -7.00 -13.60
C SER A 102 -4.06 -7.64 -14.23
N LYS A 103 -2.99 -6.86 -14.44
CA LYS A 103 -1.72 -7.34 -15.01
C LYS A 103 -0.87 -8.07 -13.97
N ASP A 104 -0.97 -7.66 -12.71
CA ASP A 104 -0.29 -8.30 -11.59
C ASP A 104 -1.17 -8.28 -10.34
N PRO A 105 -2.02 -9.32 -10.13
CA PRO A 105 -2.92 -9.33 -8.99
C PRO A 105 -2.21 -9.43 -7.63
N SER A 106 -0.87 -9.63 -7.57
CA SER A 106 -0.14 -9.50 -6.30
C SER A 106 -0.07 -8.05 -5.82
N GLU A 107 -0.24 -7.08 -6.72
CA GLU A 107 -0.54 -5.70 -6.38
C GLU A 107 -2.05 -5.60 -6.10
N SER A 108 -2.41 -5.64 -4.83
CA SER A 108 -3.80 -5.44 -4.38
C SER A 108 -3.86 -4.59 -3.11
N ASP A 109 -5.05 -4.06 -2.85
CA ASP A 109 -5.41 -3.38 -1.61
C ASP A 109 -6.83 -3.74 -1.17
N MET A 110 -7.06 -3.84 0.12
CA MET A 110 -8.37 -4.17 0.69
C MET A 110 -9.04 -2.89 1.15
N LEU A 111 -10.26 -2.64 0.66
CA LEU A 111 -11.01 -1.43 0.96
C LEU A 111 -11.82 -1.65 2.24
N LEU A 112 -11.54 -0.86 3.26
CA LEU A 112 -12.15 -1.03 4.57
C LEU A 112 -12.74 0.27 5.09
N ARG A 113 -11.99 1.37 5.01
CA ARG A 113 -12.44 2.68 5.51
C ARG A 113 -13.23 3.40 4.44
N PRO A 114 -14.18 4.29 4.83
CA PRO A 114 -14.90 5.13 3.87
C PRO A 114 -13.98 5.89 2.91
N ILE A 115 -12.82 6.36 3.39
CA ILE A 115 -11.84 7.07 2.57
C ILE A 115 -11.18 6.17 1.51
N ASP A 116 -11.10 4.87 1.75
CA ASP A 116 -10.59 3.92 0.76
C ASP A 116 -11.61 3.75 -0.38
N PHE A 117 -12.91 3.82 -0.11
CA PHE A 117 -13.92 3.79 -1.18
C PHE A 117 -13.94 5.09 -1.99
N SER A 118 -13.94 6.24 -1.30
CA SER A 118 -13.99 7.53 -1.97
C SER A 118 -12.72 7.83 -2.76
N SER A 119 -11.56 7.35 -2.29
CA SER A 119 -10.30 7.44 -3.03
C SER A 119 -10.32 6.63 -4.32
N HIS A 120 -11.26 5.69 -4.52
CA HIS A 120 -11.50 4.97 -5.77
C HIS A 120 -12.77 5.46 -6.51
N GLY A 121 -13.31 6.62 -6.13
CA GLY A 121 -14.51 7.19 -6.76
C GLY A 121 -15.77 6.37 -6.51
N ARG A 122 -15.85 5.66 -5.38
CA ARG A 122 -16.98 4.81 -5.00
C ARG A 122 -17.55 5.21 -3.65
N GLU A 123 -18.82 4.85 -3.46
CA GLU A 123 -19.48 4.94 -2.16
C GLU A 123 -19.27 3.66 -1.37
N LEU A 124 -19.27 3.78 -0.03
CA LEU A 124 -19.26 2.62 0.86
C LEU A 124 -20.59 1.86 0.69
N PRO A 125 -20.57 0.56 0.34
CA PRO A 125 -21.81 -0.22 0.24
C PRO A 125 -22.52 -0.36 1.59
N ASP A 126 -23.86 -0.32 1.60
CA ASP A 126 -24.68 -0.47 2.81
C ASP A 126 -24.34 -1.72 3.62
N SER A 127 -23.97 -2.82 2.95
CA SER A 127 -23.54 -4.08 3.59
C SER A 127 -22.29 -3.95 4.45
N LEU A 128 -21.55 -2.85 4.32
CA LEU A 128 -20.32 -2.55 5.04
C LEU A 128 -20.49 -1.43 6.07
N PHE A 129 -21.69 -0.90 6.30
CA PHE A 129 -21.92 0.17 7.28
C PHE A 129 -21.55 -0.21 8.72
N TRP A 130 -21.56 -1.51 9.05
CA TRP A 130 -21.08 -2.00 10.35
C TRP A 130 -19.60 -1.67 10.61
N ILE A 131 -18.79 -1.42 9.56
CA ILE A 131 -17.38 -1.06 9.71
C ILE A 131 -17.22 0.32 10.36
N LEU A 132 -18.22 1.21 10.21
CA LEU A 132 -18.18 2.56 10.77
C LEU A 132 -18.09 2.58 12.30
N SER A 133 -18.59 1.56 13.00
CA SER A 133 -18.43 1.45 14.45
C SER A 133 -17.07 0.90 14.89
N CYS A 134 -16.27 0.40 13.95
CA CYS A 134 -15.02 -0.29 14.21
C CYS A 134 -13.76 0.54 13.87
N VAL A 135 -13.92 1.56 13.04
CA VAL A 135 -12.84 2.41 12.54
C VAL A 135 -12.75 3.67 13.39
N GLU A 136 -11.53 4.11 13.70
CA GLU A 136 -11.23 5.39 14.34
C GLU A 136 -11.44 6.53 13.31
N GLU A 137 -12.07 7.62 13.75
CA GLU A 137 -12.23 8.84 12.93
C GLU A 137 -10.88 9.45 12.52
#